data_AF-A0A955VWH1-F1
#
_entry.id   AF-A0A955VWH1-F1
#
_cell.length_a   1.000
_cell.length_b   1.000
_cell.length_c   1.000
_cell.angle_alpha   90.00
_cell.angle_beta   90.00
_cell.angle_gamma   90.00
#
_symmetry.space_group_name_H-M   'P 1'
#
loop_
_entity.id
_entity.type
_entity.pdbx_description
1 polymer ?
#
loop_
_entity_poly.entity_id
_entity_poly.type
_entity_poly.pdbx_seq_one_letter_code
_entity_poly.pdbx_strand_id
1 'polypeptide(L)' 'MPRTDAATHLVILAHGSSRAAWRQSIEALSARVEAGAPGAVHLAWLEAAEPDLLAAVAGAVAASR' A
#
# COMPACT_ATOMS: atom_id res chain seq x y z
N MET A 1 5.10 -18.21 -9.73
CA MET A 1 4.47 -16.99 -9.17
C MET A 1 3.50 -16.45 -10.22
N PRO A 2 2.30 -15.99 -9.86
CA PRO A 2 1.37 -15.44 -10.84
C PRO A 2 2.07 -14.32 -11.61
N ARG A 3 1.98 -14.38 -12.94
CA ARG A 3 2.58 -13.39 -13.84
C ARG A 3 1.73 -12.13 -13.76
N THR A 4 2.14 -11.21 -12.92
CA THR A 4 1.52 -9.89 -12.75
C THR A 4 1.91 -9.01 -13.92
N ASP A 5 0.90 -8.56 -14.67
CA ASP A 5 1.04 -7.62 -15.77
C ASP A 5 1.39 -6.22 -15.23
N ALA A 6 1.85 -5.32 -16.10
CA ALA A 6 2.18 -3.93 -15.75
C ALA A 6 1.00 -3.17 -15.12
N ALA A 7 -0.24 -3.64 -15.34
CA ALA A 7 -1.46 -3.13 -14.71
C ALA A 7 -1.73 -3.69 -13.30
N THR A 8 -0.79 -4.39 -12.66
CA THR A 8 -1.01 -4.95 -11.32
C THR A 8 -0.65 -3.96 -10.23
N HIS A 9 -1.59 -3.73 -9.30
CA HIS A 9 -1.39 -2.89 -8.12
C HIS A 9 -1.43 -3.77 -6.86
N LEU A 10 -0.56 -3.49 -5.89
CA LEU A 10 -0.54 -4.14 -4.59
C LEU A 10 -0.97 -3.13 -3.51
N VAL A 11 -1.94 -3.49 -2.68
CA VAL A 11 -2.34 -2.67 -1.53
C VAL A 11 -1.95 -3.39 -0.24
N ILE A 12 -1.11 -2.75 0.57
CA ILE A 12 -0.73 -3.23 1.90
C ILE A 12 -1.67 -2.57 2.91
N LEU A 13 -2.59 -3.35 3.47
CA LEU A 13 -3.48 -2.90 4.54
C LEU A 13 -2.87 -3.21 5.91
N ALA A 14 -2.55 -2.17 6.68
CA ALA A 14 -2.06 -2.28 8.05
C ALA A 14 -3.12 -1.81 9.06
N HIS A 15 -3.10 -2.35 10.28
CA HIS A 15 -4.06 -2.00 11.33
C HIS A 15 -4.05 -0.49 11.66
N GLY A 16 -2.90 0.18 11.57
CA GLY A 16 -2.73 1.56 12.00
C GLY A 16 -2.50 1.69 13.52
N SER A 17 -1.94 2.83 13.94
CA SER A 17 -1.62 3.11 15.34
C SER A 17 -1.31 4.59 15.51
N SER A 18 -1.60 5.14 16.69
CA SER A 18 -1.14 6.48 17.10
C SER A 18 0.37 6.55 17.36
N ARG A 19 1.07 5.41 17.42
CA ARG A 19 2.52 5.35 17.66
C ARG A 19 3.29 5.61 16.36
N ALA A 20 4.04 6.70 16.29
CA ALA A 20 4.86 7.05 15.12
C ALA A 20 5.86 5.94 14.71
N ALA A 21 6.40 5.19 15.67
CA ALA A 21 7.33 4.09 15.39
C ALA A 21 6.66 2.93 14.62
N TRP A 22 5.38 2.69 14.86
CA TRP A 22 4.62 1.68 14.10
C TRP A 22 4.48 2.10 12.64
N ARG A 23 4.06 3.35 12.41
CA ARG A 23 3.93 3.91 11.07
C ARG A 23 5.23 3.79 10.27
N GLN A 24 6.35 4.22 10.86
CA GLN A 24 7.68 4.11 10.25
C GLN A 24 8.05 2.67 9.88
N SER A 25 7.69 1.70 10.73
CA SER A 25 7.98 0.28 10.46
C SER A 25 7.22 -0.24 9.24
N ILE A 26 5.96 0.17 9.10
CA ILE A 26 5.11 -0.21 7.97
C ILE A 26 5.54 0.51 6.68
N GLU A 27 5.91 1.79 6.76
CA GLU A 27 6.46 2.53 5.61
C GLU A 27 7.77 1.90 5.13
N ALA A 28 8.66 1.51 6.04
CA ALA A 28 9.88 0.77 5.70
C ALA A 28 9.59 -0.60 5.06
N LEU A 29 8.54 -1.29 5.49
CA LEU A 29 8.07 -2.51 4.84
C LEU A 29 7.57 -2.22 3.42
N SER A 30 6.75 -1.18 3.22
CA SER A 30 6.25 -0.78 1.90
C SER A 30 7.39 -0.53 0.93
N ALA A 31 8.38 0.28 1.32
CA ALA A 31 9.54 0.58 0.49
C ALA A 31 10.32 -0.67 0.08
N ARG A 32 10.42 -1.67 0.98
CA ARG A 32 11.06 -2.96 0.67
C ARG A 32 10.25 -3.80 -0.30
N VAL A 33 8.92 -3.76 -0.19
CA VAL A 33 8.03 -4.47 -1.12
C VAL A 33 8.05 -3.80 -2.49
N GLU A 34 8.00 -2.46 -2.54
CA GLU A 34 8.10 -1.64 -3.75
C GLU A 34 9.35 -1.99 -4.56
N ALA A 35 10.50 -2.14 -3.91
CA ALA A 35 11.76 -2.48 -4.58
C ALA A 35 11.73 -3.85 -5.31
N GLY A 36 10.82 -4.75 -4.93
CA GLY A 36 10.66 -6.08 -5.55
C GLY A 36 9.32 -6.26 -6.27
N ALA A 37 8.44 -5.26 -6.27
CA ALA A 37 7.12 -5.38 -6.82
C ALA A 37 7.13 -5.16 -8.34
N PRO A 38 6.42 -6.00 -9.11
CA PRO A 38 6.29 -5.84 -10.56
C PRO A 38 5.34 -4.70 -10.97
N GLY A 39 4.73 -3.99 -10.03
CA GLY A 39 3.80 -2.89 -10.27
C GLY A 39 3.67 -1.99 -9.04
N ALA A 40 2.73 -1.04 -9.08
CA ALA A 40 2.61 -0.01 -8.04
C ALA A 40 2.14 -0.59 -6.70
N VAL A 41 2.80 -0.17 -5.62
CA VAL A 41 2.42 -0.52 -4.24
C VAL A 41 1.78 0.68 -3.56
N HIS A 42 0.74 0.42 -2.78
CA HIS A 42 -0.05 1.43 -2.07
C HIS A 42 -0.17 1.00 -0.61
N LEU A 43 -0.10 1.96 0.31
CA LEU A 43 -0.37 1.73 1.72
C LEU A 43 -1.81 2.14 2.05
N ALA A 44 -2.46 1.34 2.88
CA ALA A 44 -3.76 1.64 3.46
C ALA A 44 -3.74 1.33 4.97
N TRP A 45 -4.55 2.07 5.72
CA TRP A 45 -4.70 1.91 7.15
C TRP A 45 -6.13 1.54 7.51
N LEU A 46 -6.30 0.59 8.42
CA LEU A 46 -7.61 0.20 8.92
C LEU A 46 -8.19 1.26 9.86
N GLU A 47 -7.33 1.87 10.67
CA GLU A 47 -7.71 2.91 11.63
C GLU A 47 -6.53 3.84 11.96
N ALA A 48 -6.81 4.92 12.68
CA ALA A 48 -5.84 5.86 13.27
C ALA A 48 -4.86 6.56 12.29
N ALA A 49 -5.01 6.34 10.99
CA ALA A 49 -4.17 6.88 9.94
C ALA A 49 -4.93 6.89 8.60
N GLU A 50 -4.48 7.74 7.69
CA GLU A 50 -4.96 7.83 6.31
C GLU A 50 -3.80 7.52 5.36
N PRO A 51 -4.08 7.01 4.14
CA PRO A 51 -5.40 6.74 3.58
C PRO A 51 -6.04 5.43 4.10
N ASP A 52 -7.37 5.38 4.18
CA ASP A 52 -8.12 4.13 4.37
C ASP A 52 -8.05 3.20 3.14
N LEU A 53 -8.58 1.97 3.29
CA LEU A 53 -8.56 0.98 2.21
C LEU A 53 -9.30 1.46 0.96
N LEU A 54 -10.45 2.10 1.13
CA LEU A 54 -11.28 2.53 0.00
C LEU A 54 -10.57 3.61 -0.81
N ALA A 55 -9.98 4.59 -0.12
CA ALA A 55 -9.22 5.67 -0.72
C ALA A 55 -7.96 5.15 -1.45
N ALA A 56 -7.22 4.21 -0.85
CA ALA A 56 -6.05 3.62 -1.47
C ALA A 56 -6.41 2.85 -2.75
N VAL A 57 -7.49 2.06 -2.72
CA VAL A 57 -7.97 1.31 -3.91
C VAL A 57 -8.49 2.26 -4.98
N ALA A 58 -9.25 3.29 -4.61
CA ALA A 58 -9.73 4.30 -5.56
C ALA A 58 -8.57 5.02 -6.26
N GLY A 59 -7.52 5.39 -5.50
CA GLY A 59 -6.30 5.97 -6.04
C GLY A 59 -5.57 5.03 -7.00
N ALA A 60 -5.46 3.74 -6.63
CA ALA A 60 -4.86 2.73 -7.49
C ALA A 60 -5.61 2.59 -8.83
N VAL A 61 -6.94 2.49 -8.80
CA VAL A 61 -7.78 2.38 -10.01
C VAL A 61 -7.71 3.63 -10.88
N ALA A 62 -7.64 4.83 -10.27
CA ALA A 62 -7.51 6.07 -11.01
C ALA A 62 -6.17 6.17 -11.74
N ALA A 63 -5.10 5.62 -11.16
CA ALA A 63 -3.77 5.58 -11.77
C ALA A 63 -3.61 4.53 -12.88
N SER A 64 -4.55 3.57 -12.99
CA SER A 64 -4.54 2.55 -14.04
C SER A 64 -5.24 2.97 -15.35
N ARG A 65 -5.74 4.21 -15.45
CA ARG A 65 -6.41 4.76 -16.64
C ARG A 65 -5.46 5.63 -17.45
#